data_AF-A0A8E2F8H8-F1
#
_entry.id   AF-A0A8E2F8H8-F1
#
_cell.length_a   1.000
_cell.length_b   1.000
_cell.length_c   1.000
_cell.angle_alpha   90.00
_cell.angle_beta   90.00
_cell.angle_gamma   90.00
#
_symmetry.space_group_name_H-M   'P 1'
#
loop_
_entity.id
_entity.type
_entity.pdbx_description
1 polymer ?
#
loop_
_entity_poly.entity_id
_entity_poly.type
_entity_poly.pdbx_seq_one_letter_code
_entity_poly.pdbx_strand_id
1 'polypeptide(L)'
;MVFLTDLPNELLVQIFCSLDDIDDALHFGRACTVINRILKSPEFYLVIMRSIIVSSNTHRFDIRLCHILDLHRELVNYFSAGGANISAYAPTPGTTLYTLNSWETKLHECIMDCPDEIEDEQVFDTIARWQGLRVLQDLYISKELAQKDYIHPKYYSEDIFQRLDLLQNRVTESLEDKPPTSTKPNGQKRTFDAEQTSRFYSAVTCYWLYNEIRWCLSHISYSDWRVPDLLRNTLLAHLDSLTSSPLLFTLDVLSIHEFLYSHLLPLHSRGLADQQPPPTP
;
A
#
# COMPACT_ATOMS: atom_id res chain seq x y z
N MET A 1 -30.55 33.95 10.43
CA MET A 1 -29.21 33.36 10.50
C MET A 1 -29.40 31.88 10.27
N VAL A 2 -28.85 31.30 9.20
CA VAL A 2 -29.01 29.87 8.88
C VAL A 2 -27.84 29.15 9.52
N PHE A 3 -28.11 28.21 10.42
CA PHE A 3 -27.06 27.38 11.00
C PHE A 3 -26.91 26.12 10.16
N LEU A 4 -25.68 25.60 10.09
CA LEU A 4 -25.38 24.34 9.40
C LEU A 4 -26.25 23.18 9.93
N THR A 5 -26.56 23.20 11.22
CA THR A 5 -27.42 22.23 11.91
C THR A 5 -28.88 22.25 11.50
N ASP A 6 -29.33 23.32 10.81
CA ASP A 6 -30.72 23.48 10.37
C ASP A 6 -30.93 22.90 8.96
N LEU A 7 -29.86 22.43 8.31
CA LEU A 7 -29.94 21.80 7.00
C LEU A 7 -30.61 20.41 7.08
N PRO A 8 -31.37 20.02 6.05
CA PRO A 8 -31.81 18.64 5.87
C PRO A 8 -30.64 17.65 5.88
N ASN A 9 -30.90 16.42 6.32
CA ASN A 9 -29.87 15.39 6.43
C ASN A 9 -29.19 15.14 5.07
N GLU A 10 -29.93 15.22 3.97
CA GLU A 10 -29.45 15.01 2.62
C GLU A 10 -28.36 16.03 2.24
N LEU A 11 -28.56 17.30 2.60
CA LEU A 11 -27.57 18.34 2.35
C LEU A 11 -26.34 18.18 3.26
N LEU A 12 -26.55 17.74 4.49
CA LEU A 12 -25.44 17.46 5.41
C LEU A 12 -24.60 16.27 4.93
N VAL A 13 -25.23 15.21 4.41
CA VAL A 13 -24.54 14.08 3.76
C VAL A 13 -23.76 14.57 2.54
N GLN A 14 -24.36 15.44 1.71
CA GLN A 14 -23.66 15.99 0.55
C GLN A 14 -22.41 16.82 0.95
N ILE A 15 -22.49 17.56 2.05
CA ILE A 15 -21.33 18.29 2.60
C ILE A 15 -20.25 17.30 3.04
N PHE A 16 -20.61 16.24 3.76
CA PHE A 16 -19.68 15.18 4.14
C PHE A 16 -19.01 14.51 2.92
N CYS A 17 -19.78 14.19 1.88
CA CYS A 17 -19.27 13.59 0.65
C CYS A 17 -18.30 14.50 -0.13
N SER A 18 -18.29 15.80 0.17
CA SER A 18 -17.41 16.79 -0.46
C SER A 18 -16.11 17.03 0.32
N LEU A 19 -15.88 16.30 1.42
CA LEU A 19 -14.66 16.40 2.22
C LEU A 19 -13.50 15.63 1.56
N ASP A 20 -12.27 16.10 1.79
CA ASP A 20 -11.09 15.61 1.07
C ASP A 20 -10.51 14.31 1.66
N ASP A 21 -10.73 14.03 2.94
CA ASP A 21 -10.26 12.80 3.58
C ASP A 21 -11.18 12.29 4.71
N ILE A 22 -10.86 11.07 5.17
CA ILE A 22 -11.60 10.36 6.22
C ILE A 22 -11.53 11.12 7.56
N ASP A 23 -10.38 11.73 7.88
CA ASP A 23 -10.21 12.42 9.15
C ASP A 23 -11.03 13.71 9.20
N ASP A 24 -11.14 14.45 8.09
CA ASP A 24 -12.01 15.61 7.95
C ASP A 24 -13.47 15.25 8.22
N ALA A 25 -13.95 14.13 7.69
CA ALA A 25 -15.29 13.64 8.00
C ALA A 25 -15.43 13.29 9.50
N LEU A 26 -14.46 12.59 10.08
CA LEU A 26 -14.49 12.27 11.51
C LEU A 26 -14.43 13.52 12.40
N HIS A 27 -13.63 14.53 12.03
CA HIS A 27 -13.49 15.80 12.73
C HIS A 27 -14.76 16.64 12.61
N PHE A 28 -15.34 16.72 11.41
CA PHE A 28 -16.61 17.40 11.19
C PHE A 28 -17.75 16.74 11.99
N GLY A 29 -17.77 15.40 12.03
CA GLY A 29 -18.63 14.60 12.90
C GLY A 29 -18.54 14.98 14.38
N ARG A 30 -17.36 15.36 14.87
CA ARG A 30 -17.13 15.72 16.27
C ARG A 30 -17.53 17.15 16.61
N ALA A 31 -17.81 18.01 15.62
CA ALA A 31 -18.09 19.42 15.84
C ALA A 31 -19.41 19.67 16.61
N CYS A 32 -20.46 18.88 16.36
CA CYS A 32 -21.71 18.96 17.12
C CYS A 32 -22.52 17.65 17.10
N THR A 33 -23.48 17.53 18.01
CA THR A 33 -24.29 16.31 18.18
C THR A 33 -25.19 15.98 16.98
N VAL A 34 -25.70 17.00 16.28
CA VAL A 34 -26.55 16.81 15.08
C VAL A 34 -25.74 16.20 13.95
N ILE A 35 -24.57 16.76 13.65
CA ILE A 35 -23.66 16.28 12.61
C ILE A 35 -23.12 14.88 12.97
N ASN A 36 -22.77 14.66 14.25
CA ASN A 36 -22.37 13.35 14.74
C ASN A 36 -23.45 12.28 14.54
N ARG A 37 -24.73 12.65 14.69
CA ARG A 37 -25.85 11.71 14.49
C ARG A 37 -25.94 11.22 13.05
N ILE A 38 -25.63 12.09 12.08
CA ILE A 38 -25.60 11.73 10.66
C ILE A 38 -24.46 10.75 10.41
N LEU A 39 -23.26 11.06 10.88
CA LEU A 39 -22.11 10.19 10.72
C LEU A 39 -22.27 8.84 11.43
N LYS A 40 -23.02 8.78 12.53
CA LYS A 40 -23.34 7.53 13.24
C LYS A 40 -24.46 6.71 12.60
N SER A 41 -25.18 7.24 11.63
CA SER A 41 -26.19 6.48 10.90
C SER A 41 -25.48 5.49 9.96
N PRO A 42 -25.69 4.17 10.07
CA PRO A 42 -25.02 3.18 9.22
C PRO A 42 -25.21 3.44 7.73
N GLU A 43 -26.44 3.82 7.34
CA GLU A 43 -26.80 4.11 5.95
C GLU A 43 -26.01 5.29 5.37
N PHE A 44 -25.81 6.35 6.16
CA PHE A 44 -25.07 7.52 5.70
C PHE A 44 -23.56 7.36 5.85
N TYR A 45 -23.10 6.64 6.88
CA TYR A 45 -21.67 6.42 7.13
C TYR A 45 -21.00 5.78 5.92
N LEU A 46 -21.57 4.69 5.40
CA LEU A 46 -21.01 3.99 4.25
C LEU A 46 -21.05 4.85 2.98
N VAL A 47 -22.14 5.58 2.75
CA VAL A 47 -22.25 6.50 1.60
C VAL A 47 -21.18 7.59 1.66
N ILE A 48 -20.98 8.19 2.84
CA ILE A 48 -19.99 9.26 3.06
C ILE A 48 -18.58 8.71 2.85
N MET A 49 -18.23 7.63 3.55
CA MET A 49 -16.88 7.07 3.50
C MET A 49 -16.54 6.55 2.11
N ARG A 50 -17.50 5.89 1.45
CA ARG A 50 -17.35 5.47 0.05
C ARG A 50 -17.06 6.65 -0.86
N SER A 51 -17.85 7.71 -0.75
CA SER A 51 -17.69 8.91 -1.57
C SER A 51 -16.29 9.51 -1.40
N ILE A 52 -15.81 9.64 -0.15
CA ILE A 52 -14.49 10.19 0.15
C ILE A 52 -13.38 9.29 -0.40
N ILE A 53 -13.47 7.97 -0.22
CA ILE A 53 -12.45 7.03 -0.71
C ILE A 53 -12.34 7.08 -2.24
N VAL A 54 -13.47 7.15 -2.94
CA VAL A 54 -13.50 7.19 -4.42
C VAL A 54 -13.01 8.53 -4.95
N SER A 55 -13.34 9.65 -4.30
CA SER A 55 -12.97 10.99 -4.79
C SER A 55 -11.60 11.47 -4.34
N SER A 56 -11.08 10.97 -3.21
CA SER A 56 -9.87 11.49 -2.59
C SER A 56 -8.62 10.99 -3.30
N ASN A 57 -7.72 11.94 -3.60
CA ASN A 57 -6.40 11.59 -4.12
C ASN A 57 -5.58 10.77 -3.10
N THR A 58 -5.87 10.89 -1.79
CA THR A 58 -5.21 10.12 -0.72
C THR A 58 -5.42 8.62 -0.90
N HIS A 59 -6.61 8.22 -1.37
CA HIS A 59 -7.05 6.83 -1.43
C HIS A 59 -6.98 6.22 -2.84
N ARG A 60 -6.36 6.91 -3.79
CA ARG A 60 -6.33 6.53 -5.23
C ARG A 60 -5.82 5.11 -5.55
N PHE A 61 -5.07 4.50 -4.64
CA PHE A 61 -4.56 3.13 -4.79
C PHE A 61 -5.31 2.10 -3.95
N ASP A 62 -6.19 2.52 -3.04
CA ASP A 62 -6.84 1.62 -2.09
C ASP A 62 -7.79 0.63 -2.77
N ILE A 63 -8.55 1.08 -3.77
CA ILE A 63 -9.50 0.22 -4.50
C ILE A 63 -8.75 -0.93 -5.18
N ARG A 64 -7.72 -0.59 -5.97
CA ARG A 64 -6.85 -1.57 -6.65
C ARG A 64 -6.13 -2.49 -5.67
N LEU A 65 -5.71 -1.95 -4.51
CA LEU A 65 -5.11 -2.75 -3.46
C LEU A 65 -6.11 -3.73 -2.84
N CYS A 66 -7.37 -3.37 -2.63
CA CYS A 66 -8.37 -4.32 -2.17
C CYS A 66 -8.53 -5.48 -3.17
N HIS A 67 -8.71 -5.17 -4.46
CA HIS A 67 -8.83 -6.21 -5.49
C HIS A 67 -7.61 -7.13 -5.60
N ILE A 68 -6.39 -6.59 -5.49
CA ILE A 68 -5.19 -7.44 -5.55
C ILE A 68 -5.03 -8.29 -4.29
N LEU A 69 -5.47 -7.81 -3.13
CA LEU A 69 -5.46 -8.59 -1.89
C LEU A 69 -6.49 -9.73 -1.94
N ASP A 70 -7.63 -9.53 -2.60
CA ASP A 70 -8.59 -10.59 -2.88
C ASP A 70 -7.98 -11.63 -3.84
N LEU A 71 -7.32 -11.17 -4.92
CA LEU A 71 -6.59 -12.05 -5.83
C LEU A 71 -5.48 -12.84 -5.12
N HIS A 72 -4.73 -12.20 -4.23
CA HIS A 72 -3.73 -12.86 -3.39
C HIS A 72 -4.38 -13.97 -2.57
N ARG A 73 -5.50 -13.68 -1.89
CA ARG A 73 -6.24 -14.67 -1.08
C ARG A 73 -6.72 -15.84 -1.94
N GLU A 74 -7.20 -15.59 -3.16
CA GLU A 74 -7.55 -16.64 -4.11
C GLU A 74 -6.35 -17.52 -4.49
N LEU A 75 -5.19 -16.91 -4.77
CA LEU A 75 -3.96 -17.64 -5.10
C LEU A 75 -3.47 -18.49 -3.91
N VAL A 76 -3.47 -17.94 -2.70
CA VAL A 76 -3.13 -18.69 -1.48
C VAL A 76 -4.07 -19.88 -1.28
N ASN A 77 -5.37 -19.68 -1.48
CA ASN A 77 -6.37 -20.76 -1.38
C ASN A 77 -6.16 -21.83 -2.46
N TYR A 78 -5.83 -21.42 -3.68
CA TYR A 78 -5.54 -22.33 -4.79
C TYR A 78 -4.36 -23.26 -4.44
N PHE A 79 -3.24 -22.70 -3.97
CA PHE A 79 -2.08 -23.52 -3.58
C PHE A 79 -2.35 -24.36 -2.32
N SER A 80 -3.08 -23.82 -1.34
CA SER A 80 -3.47 -24.56 -0.13
C SER A 80 -4.37 -25.77 -0.43
N ALA A 81 -5.17 -25.69 -1.50
CA ALA A 81 -6.02 -26.78 -1.97
C ALA A 81 -5.27 -27.82 -2.83
N GLY A 82 -3.95 -27.72 -2.97
CA GLY A 82 -3.14 -28.63 -3.80
C GLY A 82 -3.12 -28.26 -5.29
N GLY A 83 -3.34 -26.99 -5.61
CA GLY A 83 -3.20 -26.45 -6.96
C GLY A 83 -1.83 -26.74 -7.57
N ALA A 84 -1.80 -27.01 -8.88
CA ALA A 84 -0.57 -27.24 -9.63
C ALA A 84 0.17 -25.92 -9.92
N ASN A 85 1.42 -26.01 -10.41
CA ASN A 85 2.13 -24.82 -10.88
C ASN A 85 1.33 -24.14 -12.01
N ILE A 86 1.10 -22.84 -11.87
CA ILE A 86 0.42 -22.03 -12.88
C ILE A 86 1.41 -21.80 -14.02
N SER A 87 1.19 -22.42 -15.18
CA SER A 87 2.02 -22.17 -16.37
C SER A 87 1.42 -21.03 -17.18
N ALA A 88 2.26 -20.06 -17.57
CA ALA A 88 1.90 -19.13 -18.63
C ALA A 88 1.68 -19.92 -19.94
N TYR A 89 0.73 -19.47 -20.77
CA TYR A 89 0.51 -20.09 -22.08
C TYR A 89 1.72 -19.84 -22.98
N ALA A 90 2.16 -20.88 -23.70
CA ALA A 90 3.20 -20.76 -24.70
C ALA A 90 2.70 -19.86 -25.86
N PRO A 91 3.56 -19.00 -26.45
CA PRO A 91 3.18 -18.20 -27.60
C PRO A 91 2.74 -19.11 -28.76
N THR A 92 1.57 -18.82 -29.33
CA THR A 92 1.08 -19.53 -30.51
C THR A 92 2.08 -19.33 -31.66
N PRO A 93 2.56 -20.41 -32.34
CA PRO A 93 3.51 -20.27 -33.42
C PRO A 93 2.96 -19.33 -34.52
N GLY A 94 3.66 -18.22 -34.76
CA GLY A 94 3.30 -17.25 -35.81
C GLY A 94 2.52 -16.02 -35.34
N THR A 95 2.23 -15.88 -34.04
CA THR A 95 1.67 -14.65 -33.48
C THR A 95 2.62 -14.05 -32.45
N THR A 96 2.89 -12.74 -32.55
CA THR A 96 3.64 -11.96 -31.53
C THR A 96 2.77 -11.60 -30.32
N LEU A 97 1.50 -12.01 -30.32
CA LEU A 97 0.54 -11.73 -29.27
C LEU A 97 0.61 -12.81 -28.18
N TYR A 98 1.09 -12.41 -27.00
CA TYR A 98 1.01 -13.22 -25.79
C TYR A 98 -0.44 -13.29 -25.33
N THR A 99 -0.95 -14.50 -25.11
CA THR A 99 -2.26 -14.69 -24.49
C THR A 99 -2.07 -14.83 -22.99
N LEU A 100 -2.65 -13.90 -22.22
CA LEU A 100 -2.64 -13.96 -20.76
C LEU A 100 -3.41 -15.19 -20.28
N ASN A 101 -2.88 -15.89 -19.28
CA ASN A 101 -3.62 -16.94 -18.59
C ASN A 101 -4.69 -16.34 -17.66
N SER A 102 -5.56 -17.17 -17.09
CA SER A 102 -6.67 -16.70 -16.25
C SER A 102 -6.24 -15.86 -15.04
N TRP A 103 -5.09 -16.17 -14.43
CA TRP A 103 -4.56 -15.42 -13.29
C TRP A 103 -3.92 -14.10 -13.72
N GLU A 104 -3.25 -14.08 -14.88
CA GLU A 104 -2.71 -12.86 -15.46
C GLU A 104 -3.81 -11.91 -15.93
N THR A 105 -4.88 -12.47 -16.51
CA THR A 105 -6.08 -11.71 -16.85
C THR A 105 -6.72 -11.10 -15.61
N LYS A 106 -6.92 -11.87 -14.54
CA LYS A 106 -7.41 -11.34 -13.26
C LYS A 106 -6.51 -10.23 -12.71
N LEU A 107 -5.19 -10.44 -12.71
CA LEU A 107 -4.24 -9.42 -12.26
C LEU A 107 -4.35 -8.14 -13.10
N HIS A 108 -4.48 -8.27 -14.42
CA HIS A 108 -4.69 -7.16 -15.32
C HIS A 108 -6.00 -6.43 -14.99
N GLU A 109 -7.11 -7.16 -14.81
CA GLU A 109 -8.41 -6.62 -14.45
C GLU A 109 -8.39 -5.86 -13.12
N CYS A 110 -7.70 -6.39 -12.09
CA CYS A 110 -7.56 -5.72 -10.79
C CYS A 110 -6.87 -4.35 -10.86
N ILE A 111 -6.07 -4.08 -11.89
CA ILE A 111 -5.26 -2.85 -12.00
C ILE A 111 -5.78 -1.92 -13.10
N MET A 112 -6.00 -2.46 -14.30
CA MET A 112 -6.31 -1.69 -15.51
C MET A 112 -7.81 -1.43 -15.65
N ASP A 113 -8.62 -2.46 -15.37
CA ASP A 113 -10.07 -2.46 -15.56
C ASP A 113 -10.79 -2.46 -14.20
N CYS A 114 -10.12 -1.90 -13.18
CA CYS A 114 -10.61 -1.86 -11.81
C CYS A 114 -11.93 -1.07 -11.75
N PRO A 115 -13.02 -1.65 -11.22
CA PRO A 115 -14.27 -0.93 -11.10
C PRO A 115 -14.11 0.26 -10.14
N ASP A 116 -14.80 1.35 -10.44
CA ASP A 116 -14.89 2.51 -9.52
C ASP A 116 -15.87 2.25 -8.36
N GLU A 117 -16.64 1.16 -8.44
CA GLU A 117 -17.56 0.73 -7.39
C GLU A 117 -16.81 -0.04 -6.30
N ILE A 118 -17.04 0.35 -5.04
CA ILE A 118 -16.46 -0.33 -3.87
C ILE A 118 -17.52 -0.91 -2.94
N GLU A 119 -17.29 -2.15 -2.56
CA GLU A 119 -18.14 -2.89 -1.62
C GLU A 119 -18.00 -2.34 -0.19
N ASP A 120 -18.99 -2.60 0.66
CA ASP A 120 -18.98 -2.14 2.06
C ASP A 120 -17.77 -2.68 2.84
N GLU A 121 -17.35 -3.93 2.59
CA GLU A 121 -16.17 -4.53 3.23
C GLU A 121 -14.88 -3.78 2.85
N GLN A 122 -14.74 -3.43 1.57
CA GLN A 122 -13.58 -2.68 1.07
C GLN A 122 -13.50 -1.25 1.63
N VAL A 123 -14.65 -0.63 1.93
CA VAL A 123 -14.71 0.66 2.64
C VAL A 123 -14.13 0.51 4.05
N PHE A 124 -14.54 -0.52 4.80
CA PHE A 124 -14.02 -0.77 6.14
C PHE A 124 -12.53 -1.12 6.13
N ASP A 125 -12.07 -1.94 5.19
CA ASP A 125 -10.65 -2.26 5.03
C ASP A 125 -9.82 -1.01 4.75
N THR A 126 -10.32 -0.11 3.92
CA THR A 126 -9.65 1.17 3.62
C THR A 126 -9.57 2.07 4.84
N ILE A 127 -10.65 2.18 5.62
CA ILE A 127 -10.66 2.96 6.88
C ILE A 127 -9.70 2.35 7.90
N ALA A 128 -9.70 1.02 8.04
CA ALA A 128 -8.81 0.31 8.95
C ALA A 128 -7.34 0.49 8.53
N ARG A 129 -7.04 0.44 7.23
CA ARG A 129 -5.71 0.70 6.66
C ARG A 129 -5.27 2.14 6.91
N TRP A 130 -6.14 3.11 6.64
CA TRP A 130 -5.90 4.53 6.90
C TRP A 130 -5.48 4.80 8.34
N GLN A 131 -6.21 4.24 9.31
CA GLN A 131 -5.88 4.40 10.73
C GLN A 131 -4.68 3.55 11.15
N GLY A 132 -4.55 2.32 10.63
CA GLY A 132 -3.49 1.38 11.01
C GLY A 132 -2.10 1.81 10.53
N LEU A 133 -2.00 2.41 9.35
CA LEU A 133 -0.72 2.84 8.78
C LEU A 133 -0.15 4.12 9.44
N ARG A 134 -0.90 4.77 10.34
CA ARG A 134 -0.40 5.90 11.16
C ARG A 134 0.80 5.52 12.03
N VAL A 135 0.86 4.27 12.48
CA VAL A 135 2.01 3.78 13.26
C VAL A 135 3.30 3.81 12.41
N LEU A 136 3.21 3.47 11.12
CA LEU A 136 4.37 3.57 10.23
C LEU A 136 4.77 5.03 9.98
N GLN A 137 3.79 5.93 9.91
CA GLN A 137 4.06 7.37 9.80
C GLN A 137 4.81 7.90 11.02
N ASP A 138 4.37 7.56 12.24
CA ASP A 138 5.04 7.97 13.46
C ASP A 138 6.48 7.45 13.51
N LEU A 139 6.70 6.19 13.12
CA LEU A 139 8.03 5.61 13.00
C LEU A 139 8.89 6.32 11.94
N TYR A 140 8.32 6.60 10.77
CA TYR A 140 9.01 7.31 9.68
C TYR A 140 9.45 8.70 10.09
N ILE A 141 8.59 9.43 10.81
CA ILE A 141 8.89 10.78 11.32
C ILE A 141 9.92 10.72 12.45
N SER A 142 9.87 9.70 13.30
CA SER A 142 10.80 9.51 14.40
C SER A 142 12.21 9.11 13.95
N LYS A 143 12.38 8.65 12.70
CA LYS A 143 13.68 8.35 12.11
C LYS A 143 14.52 9.63 12.05
N GLU A 144 15.62 9.65 12.81
CA GLU A 144 16.68 10.63 12.60
C GLU A 144 17.37 10.32 11.27
N LEU A 145 17.29 11.26 10.32
CA LEU A 145 18.00 11.16 9.05
C LEU A 145 19.51 11.28 9.31
N ALA A 146 20.25 10.20 9.08
CA ALA A 146 21.70 10.23 9.04
C ALA A 146 22.18 10.79 7.69
N GLN A 147 23.42 11.26 7.61
CA GLN A 147 23.99 11.80 6.36
C GLN A 147 23.97 10.80 5.19
N LYS A 148 23.92 9.50 5.50
CA LYS A 148 23.80 8.39 4.53
C LYS A 148 22.38 8.16 4.01
N ASP A 149 21.35 8.70 4.67
CA ASP A 149 19.93 8.62 4.25
C ASP A 149 19.56 9.71 3.24
N TYR A 150 20.48 10.64 2.92
CA TYR A 150 20.28 11.56 1.82
C TYR A 150 20.61 10.83 0.51
N ILE A 151 19.63 10.79 -0.40
CA ILE A 151 19.69 10.10 -1.70
C ILE A 151 21.05 10.33 -2.36
N HIS A 152 21.92 9.34 -2.29
CA HIS A 152 23.20 9.35 -2.97
C HIS A 152 23.04 8.52 -4.26
N PRO A 153 23.16 9.13 -5.46
CA PRO A 153 22.73 8.54 -6.74
C PRO A 153 23.54 7.32 -7.21
N LYS A 154 24.39 6.73 -6.35
CA LYS A 154 25.29 5.61 -6.68
C LYS A 154 24.95 4.28 -5.98
N TYR A 155 23.95 4.21 -5.11
CA TYR A 155 23.76 3.04 -4.21
C TYR A 155 22.79 1.95 -4.70
N TYR A 156 22.25 2.04 -5.92
CA TYR A 156 21.08 1.24 -6.29
C TYR A 156 21.32 -0.19 -6.78
N SER A 157 22.56 -0.68 -6.93
CA SER A 157 22.79 -2.09 -7.33
C SER A 157 23.49 -2.92 -6.26
N GLU A 158 24.72 -2.58 -5.86
CA GLU A 158 25.54 -3.49 -5.06
C GLU A 158 25.10 -3.60 -3.59
N ASP A 159 24.62 -2.51 -2.97
CA ASP A 159 24.23 -2.49 -1.55
C ASP A 159 22.92 -3.26 -1.30
N ILE A 160 22.01 -3.30 -2.29
CA ILE A 160 20.76 -4.09 -2.17
C ILE A 160 21.08 -5.58 -2.18
N PHE A 161 21.91 -6.07 -3.10
CA PHE A 161 22.29 -7.48 -3.15
C PHE A 161 23.11 -7.89 -1.91
N GLN A 162 24.03 -7.05 -1.45
CA GLN A 162 24.77 -7.30 -0.21
C GLN A 162 23.84 -7.35 1.02
N ARG A 163 22.85 -6.45 1.12
CA ARG A 163 21.85 -6.49 2.20
C ARG A 163 20.91 -7.68 2.08
N LEU A 164 20.55 -8.09 0.86
CA LEU A 164 19.76 -9.29 0.63
C LEU A 164 20.54 -10.55 1.01
N ASP A 165 21.84 -10.61 0.69
CA ASP A 165 22.75 -11.68 1.10
C ASP A 165 22.92 -11.70 2.63
N LEU A 166 23.05 -10.53 3.28
CA LEU A 166 23.04 -10.44 4.76
C LEU A 166 21.71 -10.93 5.35
N LEU A 167 20.59 -10.66 4.68
CA LEU A 167 19.27 -11.15 5.05
C LEU A 167 19.04 -12.62 4.69
N GLN A 168 19.79 -13.23 3.78
CA GLN A 168 19.70 -14.66 3.44
C GLN A 168 20.66 -15.50 4.28
N ASN A 169 21.82 -14.96 4.64
CA ASN A 169 22.85 -15.59 5.46
C ASN A 169 22.57 -15.49 6.98
N ARG A 170 21.28 -15.48 7.36
CA ARG A 170 20.66 -15.25 8.69
C ARG A 170 21.16 -16.11 9.88
N VAL A 171 22.22 -16.90 9.75
CA VAL A 171 22.66 -17.84 10.80
C VAL A 171 23.86 -17.36 11.62
N THR A 172 24.67 -16.38 11.20
CA THR A 172 25.98 -16.24 11.90
C THR A 172 26.58 -14.85 12.11
N GLU A 173 25.92 -13.76 11.74
CA GLU A 173 26.49 -12.44 12.04
C GLU A 173 25.61 -11.64 12.98
N SER A 174 26.12 -11.50 14.21
CA SER A 174 25.71 -10.48 15.15
C SER A 174 25.72 -9.14 14.43
N LEU A 175 24.54 -8.54 14.24
CA LEU A 175 24.36 -7.15 13.83
C LEU A 175 25.05 -6.25 14.87
N GLU A 176 26.36 -6.11 14.80
CA GLU A 176 27.13 -5.11 15.55
C GLU A 176 26.81 -3.70 15.05
N ASP A 177 26.37 -3.56 13.79
CA ASP A 177 25.68 -2.38 13.29
C ASP A 177 24.18 -2.46 13.58
N LYS A 178 23.82 -2.40 14.87
CA LYS A 178 22.46 -1.95 15.20
C LYS A 178 22.32 -0.54 14.62
N PRO A 179 21.32 -0.26 13.76
CA PRO A 179 21.03 1.12 13.42
C PRO A 179 20.80 1.86 14.76
N PRO A 180 21.42 3.04 14.94
CA PRO A 180 21.44 3.71 16.23
C PRO A 180 20.01 3.82 16.74
N THR A 181 19.71 3.07 17.80
CA THR A 181 18.45 3.20 18.52
C THR A 181 18.57 4.54 19.23
N SER A 182 17.96 5.59 18.68
CA SER A 182 18.18 6.97 19.14
C SER A 182 18.04 7.05 20.66
N THR A 183 19.14 7.40 21.31
CA THR A 183 19.20 7.61 22.76
C THR A 183 18.86 9.04 23.18
N LYS A 184 18.36 9.92 22.30
CA LYS A 184 17.76 11.22 22.68
C LYS A 184 17.11 11.90 21.47
N PRO A 185 15.80 12.20 21.49
CA PRO A 185 15.19 13.01 20.46
C PRO A 185 15.77 14.43 20.54
N ASN A 186 16.51 14.86 19.53
CA ASN A 186 16.93 16.24 19.39
C ASN A 186 15.70 17.13 19.08
N GLY A 187 15.02 17.57 20.15
CA GLY A 187 14.36 18.88 20.32
C GLY A 187 13.22 19.34 19.41
N GLN A 188 13.06 18.84 18.18
CA GLN A 188 11.99 19.24 17.27
C GLN A 188 11.14 18.04 16.92
N LYS A 189 9.94 17.99 17.52
CA LYS A 189 8.91 17.03 17.13
C LYS A 189 8.46 17.39 15.71
N ARG A 190 9.07 16.75 14.71
CA ARG A 190 8.62 16.84 13.33
C ARG A 190 7.18 16.31 13.29
N THR A 191 6.29 17.01 12.61
CA THR A 191 4.91 16.58 12.39
C THR A 191 4.60 16.78 10.93
N PHE A 192 3.85 15.85 10.33
CA PHE A 192 3.33 16.05 8.99
C PHE A 192 2.14 17.00 9.02
N ASP A 193 2.06 17.84 8.00
CA ASP A 193 0.80 18.48 7.62
C ASP A 193 -0.14 17.46 6.93
N ALA A 194 -1.35 17.90 6.56
CA ALA A 194 -2.35 17.06 5.91
C ALA A 194 -1.87 16.55 4.53
N GLU A 195 -1.16 17.38 3.76
CA GLU A 195 -0.65 17.01 2.44
C GLU A 195 0.45 15.94 2.55
N GLN A 196 1.41 16.12 3.45
CA GLN A 196 2.49 15.18 3.72
C GLN A 196 1.95 13.84 4.24
N THR A 197 0.92 13.90 5.08
CA THR A 197 0.18 12.73 5.54
C THR A 197 -0.44 11.97 4.36
N SER A 198 -1.18 12.67 3.49
CA SER A 198 -1.84 12.09 2.32
C SER A 198 -0.83 11.44 1.37
N ARG A 199 0.28 12.14 1.09
CA ARG A 199 1.37 11.67 0.24
C ARG A 199 2.06 10.45 0.81
N PHE A 200 2.39 10.46 2.10
CA PHE A 200 2.99 9.32 2.80
C PHE A 200 2.10 8.09 2.70
N TYR A 201 0.82 8.22 3.06
CA TYR A 201 -0.12 7.11 3.00
C TYR A 201 -0.24 6.56 1.57
N SER A 202 -0.44 7.44 0.59
CA SER A 202 -0.52 7.05 -0.82
C SER A 202 0.72 6.30 -1.30
N ALA A 203 1.91 6.75 -0.89
CA ALA A 203 3.17 6.12 -1.25
C ALA A 203 3.34 4.75 -0.60
N VAL A 204 2.92 4.58 0.67
CA VAL A 204 2.92 3.28 1.35
C VAL A 204 1.95 2.31 0.68
N THR A 205 0.72 2.73 0.40
CA THR A 205 -0.30 1.90 -0.26
C THR A 205 0.13 1.50 -1.67
N CYS A 206 0.72 2.42 -2.44
CA CYS A 206 1.28 2.12 -3.75
C CYS A 206 2.47 1.15 -3.68
N TYR A 207 3.37 1.36 -2.73
CA TYR A 207 4.49 0.46 -2.52
C TYR A 207 4.03 -0.95 -2.13
N TRP A 208 2.97 -1.06 -1.32
CA TRP A 208 2.33 -2.34 -1.03
C TRP A 208 1.76 -2.97 -2.31
N LEU A 209 0.99 -2.21 -3.09
CA LEU A 209 0.45 -2.67 -4.38
C LEU A 209 1.56 -3.19 -5.32
N TYR A 210 2.70 -2.51 -5.41
CA TYR A 210 3.85 -2.97 -6.21
C TYR A 210 4.40 -4.32 -5.73
N ASN A 211 4.43 -4.55 -4.41
CA ASN A 211 4.85 -5.83 -3.85
C ASN A 211 3.84 -6.94 -4.13
N GLU A 212 2.54 -6.66 -4.06
CA GLU A 212 1.49 -7.64 -4.39
C GLU A 212 1.54 -8.02 -5.88
N ILE A 213 1.71 -7.05 -6.78
CA ILE A 213 1.90 -7.33 -8.22
C ILE A 213 3.12 -8.24 -8.42
N ARG A 214 4.25 -7.90 -7.79
CA ARG A 214 5.47 -8.71 -7.87
C ARG A 214 5.24 -10.12 -7.31
N TRP A 215 4.53 -10.23 -6.19
CA TRP A 215 4.23 -11.50 -5.54
C TRP A 215 3.37 -12.38 -6.45
N CYS A 216 2.26 -11.84 -7.00
CA CYS A 216 1.39 -12.58 -7.93
C CYS A 216 2.16 -13.11 -9.13
N LEU A 217 2.97 -12.26 -9.79
CA LEU A 217 3.76 -12.66 -10.95
C LEU A 217 4.81 -13.73 -10.60
N SER A 218 5.40 -13.70 -9.40
CA SER A 218 6.41 -14.68 -8.99
C SER A 218 5.87 -16.12 -8.84
N HIS A 219 4.55 -16.29 -8.72
CA HIS A 219 3.90 -17.59 -8.60
C HIS A 219 3.43 -18.17 -9.94
N ILE A 220 3.70 -17.47 -11.04
CA ILE A 220 3.39 -17.91 -12.40
C ILE A 220 4.70 -18.36 -13.05
N SER A 221 4.68 -19.58 -13.62
CA SER A 221 5.82 -20.16 -14.34
C SER A 221 5.83 -19.65 -15.77
N TYR A 222 6.83 -18.85 -16.09
CA TYR A 222 7.04 -18.26 -17.41
C TYR A 222 8.06 -19.04 -18.22
N SER A 223 7.73 -19.34 -19.48
CA SER A 223 8.70 -19.88 -20.44
C SER A 223 9.67 -18.81 -20.97
N ASP A 224 9.23 -17.54 -20.97
CA ASP A 224 10.02 -16.39 -21.40
C ASP A 224 10.02 -15.34 -20.29
N TRP A 225 11.20 -15.04 -19.75
CA TRP A 225 11.40 -14.08 -18.65
C TRP A 225 10.95 -12.65 -19.00
N ARG A 226 10.82 -12.32 -20.29
CA ARG A 226 10.39 -10.99 -20.74
C ARG A 226 8.91 -10.74 -20.55
N VAL A 227 8.09 -11.80 -20.49
CA VAL A 227 6.64 -11.70 -20.33
C VAL A 227 6.24 -11.07 -18.98
N PRO A 228 6.70 -11.57 -17.82
CA PRO A 228 6.37 -10.97 -16.54
C PRO A 228 6.89 -9.54 -16.42
N ASP A 229 8.06 -9.25 -17.00
CA ASP A 229 8.61 -7.90 -17.03
C ASP A 229 7.77 -6.95 -17.88
N LEU A 230 7.31 -7.38 -19.06
CA LEU A 230 6.43 -6.58 -19.91
C LEU A 230 5.10 -6.30 -19.21
N LEU A 231 4.44 -7.34 -18.68
CA LEU A 231 3.19 -7.20 -17.95
C LEU A 231 3.36 -6.27 -16.74
N ARG A 232 4.39 -6.50 -15.92
CA ARG A 232 4.72 -5.63 -14.79
C ARG A 232 4.90 -4.18 -15.24
N ASN A 233 5.71 -3.92 -16.26
CA ASN A 233 5.97 -2.56 -16.73
C ASN A 233 4.69 -1.88 -17.24
N THR A 234 3.80 -2.61 -17.91
CA THR A 234 2.49 -2.10 -18.32
C THR A 234 1.61 -1.72 -17.13
N LEU A 235 1.52 -2.60 -16.12
CA LEU A 235 0.74 -2.34 -14.92
C LEU A 235 1.30 -1.15 -14.12
N LEU A 236 2.62 -1.08 -13.95
CA LEU A 236 3.27 0.03 -13.25
C LEU A 236 3.10 1.36 -14.00
N ALA A 237 3.24 1.37 -15.33
CA ALA A 237 3.02 2.57 -16.13
C ALA A 237 1.59 3.10 -16.00
N HIS A 238 0.60 2.21 -15.87
CA HIS A 238 -0.77 2.62 -15.56
C HIS A 238 -0.90 3.25 -14.18
N LEU A 239 -0.32 2.64 -13.14
CA LEU A 239 -0.35 3.19 -11.78
C LEU A 239 0.34 4.56 -11.70
N ASP A 240 1.46 4.75 -12.42
CA ASP A 240 2.13 6.04 -12.52
C ASP A 240 1.25 7.10 -13.19
N SER A 241 0.42 6.71 -14.17
CA SER A 241 -0.52 7.61 -14.85
C SER A 241 -1.64 8.14 -13.94
N LEU A 242 -1.91 7.48 -12.81
CA LEU A 242 -2.88 7.92 -11.80
C LEU A 242 -2.35 9.06 -10.92
N THR A 243 -1.10 9.48 -11.11
CA THR A 243 -0.45 10.47 -10.25
C THR A 243 -0.34 11.83 -10.93
N SER A 244 -0.79 12.90 -10.25
CA SER A 244 -0.71 14.27 -10.80
C SER A 244 0.71 14.86 -10.77
N SER A 245 1.62 14.27 -9.98
CA SER A 245 3.00 14.75 -9.79
C SER A 245 3.96 13.56 -9.76
N PRO A 246 4.27 12.97 -10.93
CA PRO A 246 4.94 11.66 -11.00
C PRO A 246 6.35 11.67 -10.41
N LEU A 247 7.11 12.75 -10.61
CA LEU A 247 8.47 12.85 -10.05
C LEU A 247 8.47 12.88 -8.52
N LEU A 248 7.65 13.75 -7.93
CA LEU A 248 7.55 13.87 -6.47
C LEU A 248 7.03 12.58 -5.86
N PHE A 249 6.03 11.97 -6.49
CA PHE A 249 5.49 10.70 -6.04
C PHE A 249 6.50 9.56 -6.12
N THR A 250 7.31 9.50 -7.19
CA THR A 250 8.39 8.52 -7.32
C THR A 250 9.40 8.66 -6.19
N LEU A 251 9.77 9.90 -5.82
CA LEU A 251 10.65 10.16 -4.68
C LEU A 251 10.02 9.72 -3.36
N ASP A 252 8.72 9.95 -3.17
CA ASP A 252 7.99 9.49 -1.98
C ASP A 252 8.02 7.95 -1.89
N VAL A 253 7.70 7.24 -2.98
CA VAL A 253 7.73 5.77 -3.02
C VAL A 253 9.13 5.22 -2.77
N LEU A 254 10.17 5.83 -3.35
CA LEU A 254 11.57 5.44 -3.08
C LEU A 254 11.95 5.67 -1.60
N SER A 255 11.50 6.77 -1.02
CA SER A 255 11.72 7.05 0.41
C SER A 255 11.03 6.01 1.31
N ILE A 256 9.82 5.59 0.95
CA ILE A 256 9.12 4.51 1.65
C ILE A 256 9.87 3.19 1.50
N HIS A 257 10.32 2.83 0.30
CA HIS A 257 11.14 1.64 0.07
C HIS A 257 12.38 1.65 0.96
N GLU A 258 13.13 2.75 0.98
CA GLU A 258 14.32 2.90 1.81
C GLU A 258 13.99 2.79 3.30
N PHE A 259 12.93 3.44 3.76
CA PHE A 259 12.48 3.33 5.14
C PHE A 259 12.14 1.89 5.52
N LEU A 260 11.33 1.19 4.72
CA LEU A 260 10.88 -0.16 5.04
C LEU A 260 12.05 -1.16 5.02
N TYR A 261 12.92 -1.12 4.01
CA TYR A 261 13.98 -2.12 3.85
C TYR A 261 15.29 -1.79 4.55
N SER A 262 15.64 -0.50 4.65
CA SER A 262 16.91 -0.08 5.26
C SER A 262 16.80 0.25 6.74
N HIS A 263 15.61 0.60 7.22
CA HIS A 263 15.40 1.01 8.61
C HIS A 263 14.53 0.01 9.38
N LEU A 264 13.32 -0.28 8.90
CA LEU A 264 12.35 -1.07 9.65
C LEU A 264 12.67 -2.57 9.61
N LEU A 265 12.96 -3.13 8.43
CA LEU A 265 13.23 -4.56 8.28
C LEU A 265 14.44 -5.04 9.11
N PRO A 266 15.60 -4.37 9.16
CA PRO A 266 16.72 -4.81 9.99
C PRO A 266 16.37 -4.85 11.48
N LEU A 267 15.64 -3.83 11.97
CA LEU A 267 15.21 -3.71 13.37
C LEU A 267 14.25 -4.83 13.80
N HIS A 268 13.36 -5.25 12.89
CA HIS A 268 12.31 -6.22 13.17
C HIS A 268 12.54 -7.60 12.54
N SER A 269 13.68 -7.78 11.84
CA SER A 269 14.05 -9.02 11.13
C SER A 269 13.97 -10.27 12.01
N ARG A 270 14.35 -10.15 13.29
CA ARG A 270 14.30 -11.25 14.28
C ARG A 270 12.88 -11.66 14.65
N GLY A 271 11.93 -10.72 14.63
CA GLY A 271 10.51 -11.02 14.90
C GLY A 271 9.76 -11.56 13.68
N LEU A 272 10.29 -11.31 12.48
CA LEU A 272 9.74 -11.74 11.19
C LEU A 272 10.39 -13.04 10.67
N ALA A 273 11.40 -13.57 11.34
CA ALA A 273 11.92 -14.89 11.03
C ALA A 273 10.88 -15.94 11.44
N ASP A 274 10.57 -16.88 10.55
CA ASP A 274 9.73 -18.03 10.86
C ASP A 274 10.24 -18.66 12.16
N GLN A 275 9.45 -18.53 13.23
CA GLN A 275 9.75 -19.23 14.46
C GLN A 275 9.64 -20.71 14.14
N GLN A 276 10.77 -21.42 14.16
CA GLN A 276 10.75 -22.86 14.00
C GLN A 276 9.74 -23.42 15.01
N PRO A 277 8.80 -24.27 14.57
CA PRO A 277 7.90 -24.91 15.51
C PRO A 277 8.74 -25.61 16.58
N PRO A 278 8.34 -25.54 17.86
CA PRO A 278 9.10 -26.17 18.93
C PRO A 278 9.31 -27.65 18.59
N PRO A 279 10.50 -28.21 18.87
CA PRO A 279 10.75 -29.61 18.61
C PRO A 279 9.68 -30.44 19.32
N THR A 280 8.93 -31.23 18.55
CA THR A 280 7.96 -32.17 19.11
C THR A 280 8.71 -33.17 20.00
N PRO A 281 8.21 -33.44 21.21
CA PRO A 281 8.83 -34.35 22.16
C PRO A 281 8.90 -35.79 21.67
#